data_AF-A0A4U0QBV0-F1
#
_entry.id   AF-A0A4U0QBV0-F1
#
_cell.length_a   1.000
_cell.length_b   1.000
_cell.length_c   1.000
_cell.angle_alpha   90.00
_cell.angle_beta   90.00
_cell.angle_gamma   90.00
#
_symmetry.space_group_name_H-M   'P 1'
#
loop_
_entity.id
_entity.type
_entity.pdbx_description
1 polymer ?
#
loop_
_entity_poly.entity_id
_entity_poly.type
_entity_poly.pdbx_seq_one_letter_code
_entity_poly.pdbx_strand_id
1 'polypeptide(L)'
;MPNWYVDNVVPLLIAAAIVCLVCYTLVARVLFDYISRNYGDLLPKRESWVHGDDIAMGFVTTLGDISRSGTWRRIESSFWRRLFVANKVIGWVGVLSLTVFLGGFFI
;
A
#
# COMPACT_ATOMS: atom_id res chain seq x y z
N MET A 1 -2.91 7.02 -31.08
CA MET A 1 -3.90 6.90 -29.98
C MET A 1 -5.11 7.77 -30.27
N PRO A 2 -6.33 7.33 -29.95
CA PRO A 2 -7.52 8.14 -30.06
C PRO A 2 -7.48 9.34 -29.08
N ASN A 3 -7.89 10.53 -29.52
CA ASN A 3 -7.87 11.75 -28.69
C ASN A 3 -8.64 11.57 -27.37
N TRP A 4 -9.77 10.86 -27.38
CA TRP A 4 -10.58 10.61 -26.18
C TRP A 4 -9.85 9.86 -25.06
N TYR A 5 -8.86 9.02 -25.41
CA TYR A 5 -8.09 8.24 -24.45
C TYR A 5 -7.10 9.13 -23.70
N VAL A 6 -6.38 9.98 -24.43
CA VAL A 6 -5.39 10.90 -23.86
C VAL A 6 -6.09 12.00 -23.06
N ASP A 7 -7.24 12.48 -23.53
CA ASP A 7 -7.93 13.61 -22.92
C ASP A 7 -8.72 13.23 -21.66
N ASN A 8 -9.22 11.98 -21.56
CA ASN A 8 -10.07 11.56 -20.44
C ASN A 8 -9.48 10.41 -19.61
N VAL A 9 -8.96 9.36 -20.26
CA VAL A 9 -8.55 8.13 -19.56
C VAL A 9 -7.22 8.32 -18.85
N VAL A 10 -6.24 8.92 -19.54
CA VAL A 10 -4.91 9.22 -19.00
C VAL A 10 -4.99 10.09 -17.73
N PRO A 11 -5.66 11.27 -17.72
CA PRO A 11 -5.75 12.09 -16.51
C PRO A 11 -6.53 11.41 -15.38
N LEU A 12 -7.57 10.62 -15.70
CA LEU A 12 -8.31 9.87 -14.70
C LEU A 12 -7.46 8.77 -14.05
N LEU A 13 -6.65 8.05 -14.84
CA LEU A 13 -5.70 7.05 -14.33
C LEU A 13 -4.61 7.69 -13.45
N ILE A 14 -4.08 8.85 -13.85
CA ILE A 14 -3.10 9.59 -13.06
C ILE A 14 -3.71 10.03 -11.72
N ALA A 15 -4.90 10.65 -11.76
CA ALA A 15 -5.59 11.09 -10.54
C ALA A 15 -5.92 9.89 -9.62
N ALA A 16 -6.43 8.80 -10.18
CA ALA A 16 -6.71 7.57 -9.44
C ALA A 16 -5.45 6.97 -8.80
N ALA A 17 -4.32 6.94 -9.51
CA ALA A 17 -3.05 6.44 -9.00
C ALA A 17 -2.53 7.29 -7.83
N ILE A 18 -2.59 8.63 -7.94
CA ILE A 18 -2.17 9.55 -6.87
C ILE A 18 -3.06 9.37 -5.64
N VAL A 19 -4.38 9.34 -5.82
CA VAL A 19 -5.32 9.13 -4.71
C VAL A 19 -5.08 7.78 -4.03
N CYS A 20 -4.89 6.71 -4.82
CA CYS A 20 -4.57 5.39 -4.27
C CYS A 20 -3.26 5.40 -3.49
N LEU A 21 -2.21 6.07 -3.99
CA LEU A 21 -0.92 6.18 -3.31
C LEU A 21 -1.05 6.92 -1.96
N VAL A 22 -1.77 8.04 -1.94
CA VAL A 22 -1.99 8.82 -0.70
C VAL A 22 -2.82 8.02 0.30
N CYS A 23 -3.95 7.44 -0.14
CA CYS A 23 -4.78 6.60 0.73
C CYS A 23 -4.01 5.38 1.26
N TYR A 24 -3.22 4.73 0.40
CA TYR A 24 -2.40 3.58 0.77
C TYR A 24 -1.37 3.95 1.84
N THR A 25 -0.64 5.04 1.65
CA THR A 25 0.40 5.48 2.60
C THR A 25 -0.18 5.90 3.94
N LEU A 26 -1.29 6.64 3.96
CA LEU A 26 -1.96 7.05 5.19
C LEU A 26 -2.52 5.85 5.98
N VAL A 27 -3.23 4.94 5.30
CA VAL A 27 -3.79 3.75 5.96
C VAL A 27 -2.68 2.81 6.39
N ALA A 28 -1.62 2.64 5.59
CA ALA A 28 -0.44 1.89 5.98
C ALA A 28 0.23 2.48 7.23
N ARG A 29 0.34 3.81 7.34
CA ARG A 29 0.90 4.44 8.52
C ARG A 29 0.08 4.16 9.78
N VAL A 30 -1.24 4.33 9.69
CA VAL A 30 -2.16 4.07 10.81
C VAL A 30 -2.15 2.60 11.22
N LEU A 31 -2.10 1.67 10.26
CA LEU A 31 -1.97 0.23 10.52
C LEU A 31 -0.65 -0.11 11.20
N PHE A 32 0.45 0.49 10.74
CA PHE A 32 1.76 0.27 11.33
C PHE A 32 1.82 0.77 12.78
N ASP A 33 1.29 1.95 13.05
CA ASP A 33 1.24 2.49 14.43
C ASP A 33 0.39 1.60 15.34
N TYR A 34 -0.74 1.06 14.85
CA TYR A 34 -1.57 0.12 15.60
C TYR A 34 -0.85 -1.21 15.89
N ILE A 35 -0.19 -1.80 14.88
CA ILE A 35 0.55 -3.06 15.02
C ILE A 35 1.76 -2.86 15.94
N SER A 36 2.50 -1.76 15.79
CA SER A 36 3.65 -1.45 16.63
C SER A 36 3.28 -1.34 18.12
N ARG A 37 2.11 -0.78 18.42
CA ARG A 37 1.64 -0.61 19.81
C ARG A 37 1.08 -1.89 20.44
N ASN A 38 0.38 -2.73 19.67
CA ASN A 38 -0.37 -3.87 20.21
C ASN A 38 0.23 -5.24 19.89
N TYR A 39 1.06 -5.29 18.85
CA TYR A 39 1.58 -6.52 18.23
C TYR A 39 3.04 -6.31 17.81
N GLY A 40 3.84 -5.70 18.69
CA GLY A 40 5.26 -5.41 18.43
C GLY A 40 6.09 -6.68 18.20
N ASP A 41 5.60 -7.84 18.64
CA ASP A 41 6.16 -9.16 18.37
C ASP A 41 6.06 -9.58 16.89
N LEU A 42 5.12 -8.99 16.13
CA LEU A 42 4.95 -9.24 14.71
C LEU A 42 5.91 -8.42 13.84
N LEU A 43 6.59 -7.44 14.41
CA LEU A 43 7.56 -6.62 13.68
C LEU A 43 8.86 -7.42 13.50
N PRO A 44 9.43 -7.44 12.28
CA PRO A 44 10.75 -8.03 12.09
C PRO A 44 11.75 -7.29 12.99
N LYS A 45 12.57 -8.04 13.73
CA LYS A 45 13.68 -7.49 14.51
C LYS A 45 14.71 -6.91 13.53
N ARG A 46 14.50 -5.67 13.08
CA ARG A 46 15.46 -4.98 12.23
C ARG A 46 16.68 -4.66 13.07
N GLU A 47 17.85 -5.13 12.66
CA GLU A 47 19.11 -4.68 13.22
C GLU A 47 19.21 -3.15 13.04
N SER A 48 19.71 -2.48 14.07
CA SER A 48 19.66 -1.04 14.31
C SER A 48 20.24 -0.16 13.19
N TRP A 49 20.95 -0.74 12.22
CA TRP A 49 21.67 -0.03 11.16
C TRP A 49 20.78 0.54 10.03
N VAL A 50 19.51 0.13 9.93
CA VAL A 50 18.58 0.58 8.85
C VAL A 50 17.64 1.72 9.30
N HIS A 51 17.85 2.29 10.48
CA HIS A 51 16.94 3.27 11.07
C HIS A 51 17.07 4.71 10.53
N GLY A 52 18.09 5.04 9.74
CA GLY A 52 18.39 6.44 9.36
C GLY A 52 17.53 7.00 8.21
N ASP A 53 17.51 6.33 7.06
CA ASP A 53 16.94 6.89 5.82
C ASP A 53 15.68 6.18 5.31
N ASP A 54 15.38 4.98 5.84
CA ASP A 54 14.32 4.11 5.31
C ASP A 54 12.98 4.25 6.07
N ILE A 55 12.87 5.17 7.02
CA ILE A 55 11.70 5.29 7.94
C ILE A 55 10.40 5.54 7.15
N ALA A 56 10.48 6.24 6.02
CA ALA A 56 9.32 6.60 5.20
C ALA A 56 8.75 5.42 4.37
N MET A 57 9.53 4.37 4.09
CA MET A 57 9.04 3.15 3.42
C MET A 57 9.19 1.87 4.27
N GLY A 58 9.81 1.99 5.44
CA GLY A 58 10.00 0.90 6.40
C GLY A 58 8.68 0.31 6.89
N PHE A 59 7.64 1.14 7.05
CA PHE A 59 6.31 0.65 7.42
C PHE A 59 5.62 -0.08 6.26
N VAL A 60 5.78 0.38 5.02
CA VAL A 60 5.21 -0.26 3.82
C VAL A 60 5.80 -1.65 3.63
N THR A 61 7.13 -1.75 3.69
CA THR A 61 7.86 -3.02 3.57
C THR A 61 7.46 -4.00 4.68
N THR A 62 7.41 -3.52 5.93
CA THR A 62 7.00 -4.34 7.08
C THR A 62 5.56 -4.85 6.96
N LEU A 63 4.61 -4.02 6.53
CA LEU A 63 3.24 -4.47 6.27
C LEU A 63 3.16 -5.44 5.08
N GLY A 64 4.03 -5.27 4.09
CA GLY A 64 4.22 -6.21 2.99
C GLY A 64 4.61 -7.61 3.50
N ASP A 65 5.57 -7.68 4.41
CA ASP A 65 6.03 -8.92 5.02
C ASP A 65 4.96 -9.56 5.93
N ILE A 66 4.25 -8.75 6.70
CA ILE A 66 3.10 -9.20 7.50
C ILE A 66 1.98 -9.75 6.59
N SER A 67 1.74 -9.11 5.44
CA SER A 67 0.78 -9.57 4.43
C SER A 67 1.18 -10.91 3.82
N ARG A 68 2.48 -11.09 3.47
CA ARG A 68 3.02 -12.32 2.87
C ARG A 68 3.05 -13.49 3.86
N SER A 69 3.42 -13.24 5.11
CA SER A 69 3.45 -14.25 6.18
C SER A 69 2.06 -14.65 6.68
N GLY A 70 1.01 -13.90 6.33
CA GLY A 70 -0.35 -14.18 6.79
C GLY A 70 -0.60 -13.79 8.25
N THR A 71 0.37 -13.18 8.91
CA THR A 71 0.36 -12.92 10.35
C THR A 71 -0.67 -11.86 10.75
N TRP A 72 -1.10 -11.02 9.80
CA TRP A 72 -2.24 -10.09 9.96
C TRP A 72 -3.55 -10.77 10.42
N ARG A 73 -3.68 -12.08 10.22
CA ARG A 73 -4.85 -12.85 10.70
C ARG A 73 -4.90 -12.97 12.23
N ARG A 74 -3.77 -12.79 12.92
CA ARG A 74 -3.68 -12.78 14.38
C ARG A 74 -4.24 -11.51 15.03
N ILE A 75 -4.48 -10.47 14.24
CA ILE A 75 -5.12 -9.25 14.72
C ILE A 75 -6.54 -9.60 15.17
N GLU A 76 -6.79 -9.45 16.47
CA GLU A 76 -8.04 -9.85 17.12
C GLU A 76 -9.21 -8.97 16.67
N SER A 77 -8.95 -7.68 16.49
CA SER A 77 -9.96 -6.74 16.05
C SER A 77 -10.33 -6.91 14.58
N SER A 78 -11.61 -7.23 14.36
CA SER A 78 -12.18 -7.37 13.01
C SER A 78 -12.11 -6.07 12.19
N PHE A 79 -12.16 -4.91 12.85
CA PHE A 79 -12.02 -3.61 12.17
C PHE A 79 -10.63 -3.46 11.56
N TRP A 80 -9.58 -3.63 12.37
CA TRP A 80 -8.19 -3.51 11.94
C TRP A 80 -7.81 -4.56 10.89
N ARG A 81 -8.35 -5.76 11.03
CA ARG A 81 -8.18 -6.82 10.03
C ARG A 81 -8.80 -6.45 8.68
N ARG A 82 -10.02 -5.89 8.68
CA ARG A 82 -10.66 -5.40 7.44
C ARG A 82 -9.92 -4.20 6.85
N LEU A 83 -9.45 -3.28 7.69
CA LEU A 83 -8.67 -2.13 7.26
C LEU A 83 -7.35 -2.56 6.59
N PHE A 84 -6.70 -3.60 7.11
CA PHE A 84 -5.52 -4.20 6.48
C PHE A 84 -5.82 -4.76 5.09
N VAL A 85 -6.93 -5.47 4.94
CA VAL A 85 -7.37 -5.99 3.62
C VAL A 85 -7.72 -4.84 2.67
N ALA A 86 -8.43 -3.81 3.15
CA ALA A 86 -8.76 -2.64 2.36
C ALA A 86 -7.50 -1.92 1.86
N ASN A 87 -6.50 -1.73 2.74
CA ASN A 87 -5.21 -1.15 2.36
C ASN A 87 -4.51 -1.97 1.26
N LYS A 88 -4.54 -3.31 1.38
CA LYS A 88 -4.00 -4.20 0.36
C LYS A 88 -4.72 -4.06 -0.98
N VAL A 89 -6.05 -3.96 -0.97
CA VAL A 89 -6.86 -3.76 -2.18
C VAL A 89 -6.53 -2.43 -2.84
N ILE A 90 -6.41 -1.33 -2.07
CA ILE A 90 -6.02 -0.01 -2.59
C ILE A 90 -4.65 -0.08 -3.29
N GLY A 91 -3.68 -0.77 -2.67
CA GLY A 91 -2.37 -1.00 -3.29
C GLY A 91 -2.48 -1.74 -4.63
N TRP A 92 -3.28 -2.80 -4.70
CA TRP A 92 -3.52 -3.54 -5.96
C TRP A 92 -4.22 -2.72 -7.03
N VAL A 93 -5.22 -1.91 -6.65
CA VAL A 93 -5.91 -1.00 -7.57
C VAL A 93 -4.93 0.04 -8.13
N GLY A 94 -4.03 0.58 -7.30
CA GLY A 94 -2.97 1.47 -7.75
C GLY A 94 -2.03 0.80 -8.78
N VAL A 95 -1.55 -0.41 -8.48
CA VAL A 95 -0.69 -1.18 -9.40
C VAL A 95 -1.41 -1.49 -10.72
N LEU A 96 -2.68 -1.89 -10.67
CA LEU A 96 -3.48 -2.18 -11.86
C LEU A 96 -3.69 -0.93 -12.70
N SER A 97 -3.96 0.21 -12.05
CA SER A 97 -4.11 1.51 -12.74
C SER A 97 -2.82 1.92 -13.45
N LEU A 98 -1.66 1.75 -12.81
CA LEU A 98 -0.35 1.98 -13.43
C LEU A 98 -0.05 1.00 -14.58
N THR A 99 -0.45 -0.26 -14.43
CA THR A 99 -0.26 -1.28 -15.48
C THR A 99 -1.10 -0.97 -16.71
N VAL A 100 -2.36 -0.55 -16.52
CA VAL A 100 -3.24 -0.11 -17.61
C VAL A 100 -2.71 1.16 -18.26
N PHE A 101 -2.22 2.12 -17.46
CA PHE A 101 -1.57 3.33 -17.97
C PHE A 101 -0.37 3.01 -18.86
N LEU A 102 0.55 2.15 -18.39
CA LEU A 102 1.73 1.74 -19.15
C LEU A 102 1.37 0.89 -20.38
N GLY A 103 0.44 -0.06 -20.24
CA GLY A 103 -0.05 -0.87 -21.35
C GLY A 103 -0.68 -0.03 -22.45
N GLY A 104 -1.35 1.06 -22.07
CA GLY A 104 -1.88 2.05 -22.99
C GLY A 104 -0.84 2.76 -23.85
N PHE A 105 0.44 2.76 -23.48
CA PHE A 105 1.53 3.30 -24.33
C PHE A 105 1.97 2.36 -25.46
N PHE A 106 1.67 1.06 -25.35
CA PHE A 106 2.08 0.06 -26.33
C PHE A 106 0.98 -0.27 -27.36
N ILE A 107 -0.18 0.37 -27.25
CA ILE A 107 -1.36 0.22 -28.12
C ILE A 107 -1.59 1.53 -28.89
#